data_AF-A0A6H1A3C1-F1
#
_entry.id   AF-A0A6H1A3C1-F1
#
_cell.length_a   1.000
_cell.length_b   1.000
_cell.length_c   1.000
_cell.angle_alpha   90.00
_cell.angle_beta   90.00
_cell.angle_gamma   90.00
#
_symmetry.space_group_name_H-M   'P 1'
#
loop_
_entity.id
_entity.type
_entity.pdbx_description
1 polymer ?
#
loop_
_entity_poly.entity_id
_entity_poly.type
_entity_poly.pdbx_seq_one_letter_code
_entity_poly.pdbx_strand_id
1 'polypeptide(L)'
;MAYRDSLKALAAETEAQVLAAYAAFLAGRMNAEAFVAILAAYIAAGNVKAYSLADLSLAMSLSVELGTPVAALGVSPPADDADRLAKAAHTLLAVDELATARVGRLARSEPLEAAARAYSAAMNKSPHVAGWVRNVSGGACQLCTWWWREGQVWPADHEMPTHKGCTCTPQPVTA
;
A
#
# COMPACT_ATOMS: atom_id res chain seq x y z
N MET A 1 16.99 7.48 0.72
CA MET A 1 16.00 6.86 1.63
C MET A 1 15.60 5.52 1.04
N ALA A 2 15.47 4.48 1.87
CA ALA A 2 15.02 3.17 1.38
C ALA A 2 13.53 3.20 1.03
N TYR A 3 13.11 2.43 0.02
CA TYR A 3 11.71 2.31 -0.45
C TYR A 3 10.69 2.21 0.70
N ARG A 4 10.98 1.36 1.69
CA ARG A 4 10.13 1.12 2.85
C ARG A 4 9.90 2.38 3.69
N ASP A 5 10.89 3.25 3.83
CA ASP A 5 10.77 4.48 4.62
C ASP A 5 9.89 5.49 3.90
N SER A 6 10.07 5.63 2.58
CA SER A 6 9.20 6.46 1.73
C SER A 6 7.75 5.97 1.78
N LEU A 7 7.53 4.67 1.74
CA LEU A 7 6.20 4.08 1.84
C LEU A 7 5.55 4.32 3.22
N LYS A 8 6.31 4.19 4.31
CA LYS A 8 5.83 4.51 5.66
C LYS A 8 5.48 5.99 5.81
N ALA A 9 6.30 6.89 5.26
CA ALA A 9 6.04 8.32 5.28
C ALA A 9 4.77 8.67 4.50
N LEU A 10 4.57 8.09 3.30
CA LEU A 10 3.36 8.27 2.50
C LEU A 10 2.09 7.80 3.25
N ALA A 11 2.16 6.64 3.91
CA ALA A 11 1.05 6.13 4.70
C ALA A 11 0.72 7.05 5.91
N ALA A 12 1.75 7.57 6.59
CA ALA A 12 1.58 8.51 7.70
C ALA A 12 1.02 9.87 7.24
N GLU A 13 1.45 10.38 6.08
CA GLU A 13 0.91 11.60 5.48
C GLU A 13 -0.57 11.45 5.13
N THR A 14 -0.93 10.33 4.49
CA THR A 14 -2.32 10.00 4.14
C THR A 14 -3.20 9.91 5.39
N GLU A 15 -2.70 9.23 6.42
CA GLU A 15 -3.34 9.16 7.74
C GLU A 15 -3.59 10.55 8.33
N ALA A 16 -2.57 11.42 8.35
CA ALA A 16 -2.69 12.77 8.90
C ALA A 16 -3.72 13.64 8.14
N GLN A 17 -3.75 13.56 6.81
CA GLN A 17 -4.70 14.30 5.98
C GLN A 17 -6.15 13.86 6.24
N VAL A 18 -6.40 12.56 6.30
CA VAL A 18 -7.74 12.03 6.59
C VAL A 18 -8.17 12.36 8.02
N LEU A 19 -7.26 12.27 9.00
CA LEU A 19 -7.58 12.62 10.39
C LEU A 19 -7.90 14.11 10.56
N ALA A 20 -7.25 14.98 9.81
CA ALA A 20 -7.60 16.41 9.78
C ALA A 20 -9.02 16.64 9.21
N ALA A 21 -9.39 15.94 8.13
CA ALA A 21 -10.74 15.97 7.58
C ALA A 21 -11.78 15.43 8.57
N TYR A 22 -11.46 14.34 9.27
CA TYR A 22 -12.35 13.75 10.27
C TYR A 22 -12.57 14.69 11.47
N ALA A 23 -11.52 15.39 11.93
CA ALA A 23 -11.66 16.41 12.96
C ALA A 23 -12.56 17.57 12.52
N ALA A 24 -12.53 17.96 11.25
CA ALA A 24 -13.45 18.97 10.71
C ALA A 24 -14.91 18.48 10.66
N PHE A 25 -15.12 17.22 10.29
CA PHE A 25 -16.43 16.56 10.35
C PHE A 25 -16.99 16.52 11.78
N LEU A 26 -16.20 16.05 12.76
CA LEU A 26 -16.62 16.02 14.17
C LEU A 26 -16.92 17.42 14.74
N ALA A 27 -16.24 18.45 14.25
CA ALA A 27 -16.49 19.84 14.63
C ALA A 27 -17.71 20.47 13.91
N GLY A 28 -18.46 19.70 13.11
CA GLY A 28 -19.62 20.20 12.35
C GLY A 28 -19.27 21.15 11.21
N ARG A 29 -17.99 21.26 10.84
CA ARG A 29 -17.50 22.13 9.74
C ARG A 29 -17.59 21.46 8.37
N MET A 30 -17.95 20.18 8.34
CA MET A 30 -18.05 19.34 7.15
C MET A 30 -19.20 18.35 7.36
N ASN A 31 -20.03 18.13 6.33
CA ASN A 31 -21.09 17.12 6.40
C ASN A 31 -20.54 15.71 6.05
N ALA A 32 -21.35 14.67 6.27
CA ALA A 32 -20.94 13.29 6.08
C ALA A 32 -20.51 12.98 4.64
N GLU A 33 -21.27 13.42 3.64
CA GLU A 33 -20.97 13.20 2.23
C GLU A 33 -19.66 13.87 1.80
N ALA A 34 -19.42 15.10 2.25
CA ALA A 34 -18.17 15.81 2.00
C ALA A 34 -16.98 15.08 2.65
N PHE A 35 -17.14 14.55 3.86
CA PHE A 35 -16.10 13.76 4.51
C PHE A 35 -15.82 12.45 3.78
N VAL A 36 -16.86 11.73 3.33
CA VAL A 36 -16.71 10.51 2.51
C VAL A 36 -15.91 10.79 1.25
N ALA A 37 -16.29 11.82 0.49
CA ALA A 37 -15.60 12.19 -0.74
C ALA A 37 -14.13 12.57 -0.48
N ILE A 38 -13.87 13.37 0.56
CA ILE A 38 -12.50 13.80 0.91
C ILE A 38 -11.63 12.63 1.37
N LEU A 39 -12.17 11.75 2.23
CA LEU A 39 -11.45 10.57 2.68
C LEU A 39 -11.08 9.68 1.50
N ALA A 40 -12.04 9.37 0.62
CA ALA A 40 -11.81 8.56 -0.55
C ALA A 40 -10.76 9.19 -1.48
N ALA A 41 -10.83 10.50 -1.71
CA ALA A 41 -9.88 11.22 -2.56
C ALA A 41 -8.45 11.21 -1.99
N TYR A 42 -8.27 11.46 -0.70
CA TYR A 42 -6.94 11.42 -0.09
C TYR A 42 -6.32 10.03 -0.12
N ILE A 43 -7.12 8.99 0.18
CA ILE A 43 -6.63 7.61 0.12
C ILE A 43 -6.33 7.21 -1.33
N ALA A 44 -7.19 7.55 -2.29
CA ALA A 44 -6.94 7.25 -3.71
C ALA A 44 -5.66 7.91 -4.21
N ALA A 45 -5.42 9.17 -3.84
CA ALA A 45 -4.16 9.86 -4.15
C ALA A 45 -2.94 9.18 -3.50
N GLY A 46 -3.08 8.72 -2.25
CA GLY A 46 -2.09 7.91 -1.55
C GLY A 46 -1.81 6.59 -2.27
N ASN A 47 -2.85 5.89 -2.71
CA ASN A 47 -2.75 4.63 -3.46
C ASN A 47 -2.03 4.84 -4.80
N VAL A 48 -2.36 5.88 -5.57
CA VAL A 48 -1.65 6.20 -6.82
C VAL A 48 -0.15 6.41 -6.58
N LYS A 49 0.21 7.21 -5.56
CA LYS A 49 1.62 7.43 -5.19
C LYS A 49 2.30 6.12 -4.77
N ALA A 50 1.59 5.26 -4.02
CA ALA A 50 2.09 3.98 -3.57
C ALA A 50 2.35 3.00 -4.73
N TYR A 51 1.49 2.98 -5.74
CA TYR A 51 1.68 2.21 -6.96
C TYR A 51 2.94 2.66 -7.71
N SER A 52 3.07 3.97 -7.96
CA SER A 52 4.25 4.53 -8.64
C SER A 52 5.55 4.25 -7.86
N LEU A 53 5.52 4.37 -6.53
CA LEU A 53 6.69 4.11 -5.69
C LEU A 53 7.09 2.63 -5.72
N ALA A 54 6.13 1.72 -5.69
CA ALA A 54 6.39 0.28 -5.77
C ALA A 54 6.98 -0.14 -7.12
N ASP A 55 6.39 0.35 -8.22
CA ASP A 55 6.86 0.07 -9.58
C ASP A 55 8.28 0.59 -9.82
N LEU A 56 8.53 1.85 -9.43
CA LEU A 56 9.87 2.44 -9.50
C LEU A 56 10.87 1.67 -8.62
N SER A 57 10.45 1.24 -7.43
CA SER A 57 11.32 0.46 -6.56
C SER A 57 11.71 -0.88 -7.17
N LEU A 58 10.79 -1.58 -7.83
CA LEU A 58 11.11 -2.84 -8.52
C LEU A 58 12.07 -2.57 -9.68
N ALA A 59 11.77 -1.59 -10.53
CA ALA A 59 12.62 -1.24 -11.67
C ALA A 59 14.05 -0.88 -11.23
N MET A 60 14.20 -0.12 -10.14
CA MET A 60 15.52 0.19 -9.58
C MET A 60 16.23 -1.05 -9.02
N SER A 61 15.52 -1.92 -8.28
CA SER A 61 16.10 -3.16 -7.75
C SER A 61 16.63 -4.05 -8.88
N LEU A 62 15.83 -4.25 -9.93
CA LEU A 62 16.24 -5.02 -11.11
C LEU A 62 17.39 -4.36 -11.86
N SER A 63 17.39 -3.03 -11.98
CA SER A 63 18.47 -2.31 -12.66
C SER A 63 19.82 -2.51 -11.97
N VAL A 64 19.82 -2.52 -10.63
CA VAL A 64 21.02 -2.79 -9.83
C VAL A 64 21.46 -4.24 -9.99
N GLU A 65 20.53 -5.19 -9.92
CA GLU A 65 20.83 -6.63 -9.99
C GLU A 65 21.33 -7.06 -11.37
N LEU A 66 20.73 -6.53 -12.44
CA LEU A 66 21.10 -6.86 -13.83
C LEU A 66 22.26 -6.03 -14.38
N GLY A 67 22.61 -4.92 -13.71
CA GLY A 67 23.64 -3.99 -14.18
C GLY A 67 23.23 -3.16 -15.41
N THR A 68 21.95 -3.15 -15.78
CA THR A 68 21.40 -2.39 -16.92
C THR A 68 20.11 -1.68 -16.55
N PRO A 69 19.79 -0.50 -17.11
CA PRO A 69 18.54 0.19 -16.81
C PRO A 69 17.30 -0.64 -17.17
N VAL A 70 16.40 -0.81 -16.21
CA VAL A 70 15.06 -1.40 -16.38
C VAL A 70 14.02 -0.30 -16.20
N ALA A 71 13.06 -0.20 -17.12
CA ALA A 71 11.97 0.77 -17.04
C ALA A 71 10.88 0.30 -16.06
N ALA A 72 10.22 1.25 -15.39
CA ALA A 72 8.99 0.97 -14.67
C ALA A 72 7.88 0.52 -15.64
N LEU A 73 7.01 -0.39 -15.19
CA LEU A 73 6.01 -1.05 -16.04
C LEU A 73 4.71 -0.23 -16.19
N GLY A 74 4.54 0.83 -15.41
CA GLY A 74 3.36 1.68 -15.38
C GLY A 74 2.16 0.98 -14.74
N VAL A 75 2.35 0.22 -13.65
CA VAL A 75 1.21 -0.39 -12.95
C VAL A 75 0.36 0.67 -12.26
N SER A 76 -0.96 0.57 -12.41
CA SER A 76 -1.92 1.53 -11.86
C SER A 76 -2.90 0.86 -10.89
N PRO A 77 -3.49 1.62 -9.95
CA PRO A 77 -4.63 1.14 -9.17
C PRO A 77 -5.78 0.62 -10.07
N PRO A 78 -6.63 -0.29 -9.58
CA PRO A 78 -7.84 -0.70 -10.26
C PRO A 78 -8.75 0.49 -10.59
N ALA A 79 -9.47 0.42 -11.71
CA ALA A 79 -10.33 1.51 -12.17
C ALA A 79 -11.48 1.83 -11.19
N ASP A 80 -11.91 0.84 -10.41
CA ASP A 80 -12.97 0.93 -9.41
C ASP A 80 -12.46 1.29 -8.00
N ASP A 81 -11.17 1.64 -7.83
CA ASP A 81 -10.60 1.88 -6.50
C ASP A 81 -11.27 3.07 -5.78
N ALA A 82 -11.64 4.12 -6.52
CA ALA A 82 -12.35 5.27 -5.96
C ALA A 82 -13.74 4.90 -5.41
N ASP A 83 -14.51 4.11 -6.17
CA ASP A 83 -15.85 3.66 -5.75
C ASP A 83 -15.77 2.74 -4.54
N ARG A 84 -14.78 1.83 -4.52
CA ARG A 84 -14.49 0.96 -3.39
C ARG A 84 -14.15 1.77 -2.13
N LEU A 85 -13.34 2.82 -2.27
CA LEU A 85 -12.93 3.69 -1.16
C LEU A 85 -14.11 4.52 -0.62
N ALA A 86 -14.97 5.04 -1.49
CA ALA A 86 -16.21 5.71 -1.07
C ALA A 86 -17.13 4.76 -0.28
N LYS A 87 -17.32 3.53 -0.77
CA LYS A 87 -18.08 2.50 -0.05
C LYS A 87 -17.47 2.15 1.31
N ALA A 88 -16.14 2.06 1.39
CA ALA A 88 -15.43 1.83 2.65
C ALA A 88 -15.64 3.00 3.64
N ALA A 89 -15.62 4.24 3.14
CA ALA A 89 -15.88 5.44 3.94
C ALA A 89 -17.31 5.47 4.50
N HIS A 90 -18.32 5.16 3.68
CA HIS A 90 -19.70 5.03 4.16
C HIS A 90 -19.84 3.95 5.23
N THR A 91 -19.22 2.79 5.01
CA THR A 91 -19.22 1.68 5.98
C THR A 91 -18.55 2.09 7.29
N LEU A 92 -17.49 2.90 7.21
CA LEU A 92 -16.80 3.43 8.37
C LEU A 92 -17.70 4.38 9.18
N LEU A 93 -18.44 5.28 8.52
CA LEU A 93 -19.36 6.21 9.19
C LEU A 93 -20.60 5.54 9.77
N ALA A 94 -20.99 4.36 9.27
CA ALA A 94 -22.10 3.58 9.81
C ALA A 94 -21.76 2.86 11.13
N VAL A 95 -20.53 2.98 11.62
CA VAL A 95 -20.10 2.43 12.91
C VAL A 95 -20.54 3.35 14.03
N ASP A 96 -21.35 2.82 14.95
CA ASP A 96 -21.68 3.50 16.20
C ASP A 96 -20.41 3.79 17.01
N GLU A 97 -20.32 4.99 17.60
CA GLU A 97 -19.17 5.45 18.39
C GLU A 97 -17.83 5.29 17.65
N LEU A 98 -17.77 5.77 16.40
CA LEU A 98 -16.58 5.67 15.55
C LEU A 98 -15.34 6.33 16.19
N ALA A 99 -14.41 5.48 16.66
CA ALA A 99 -13.14 5.91 17.19
C ALA A 99 -12.20 6.49 16.10
N THR A 100 -11.58 7.64 16.38
CA THR A 100 -10.58 8.30 15.52
C THR A 100 -9.47 7.35 15.05
N ALA A 101 -9.02 6.46 15.93
CA ALA A 101 -7.97 5.48 15.60
C ALA A 101 -8.40 4.50 14.48
N ARG A 102 -9.70 4.21 14.34
CA ARG A 102 -10.22 3.35 13.26
C ARG A 102 -10.15 4.06 11.90
N VAL A 103 -10.43 5.36 11.89
CA VAL A 103 -10.28 6.21 10.70
C VAL A 103 -8.82 6.28 10.26
N GLY A 104 -7.92 6.58 11.20
CA GLY A 104 -6.48 6.62 10.93
C GLY A 104 -5.94 5.28 10.41
N ARG A 105 -6.37 4.16 11.01
CA ARG A 105 -5.98 2.81 10.56
C ARG A 105 -6.36 2.54 9.12
N LEU A 106 -7.58 2.92 8.70
CA LEU A 106 -8.02 2.76 7.30
C LEU A 106 -7.11 3.56 6.37
N ALA A 107 -6.97 4.86 6.64
CA ALA A 107 -6.19 5.80 5.82
C ALA A 107 -4.72 5.39 5.70
N ARG A 108 -4.14 4.87 6.78
CA ARG A 108 -2.75 4.39 6.80
C ARG A 108 -2.57 3.06 6.06
N SER A 109 -3.50 2.12 6.22
CA SER A 109 -3.33 0.75 5.70
C SER A 109 -3.50 0.69 4.19
N GLU A 110 -4.39 1.51 3.63
CA GLU A 110 -4.73 1.50 2.22
C GLU A 110 -3.51 1.74 1.30
N PRO A 111 -2.67 2.78 1.48
CA PRO A 111 -1.45 2.95 0.68
C PRO A 111 -0.43 1.82 0.84
N LEU A 112 -0.34 1.20 2.04
CA LEU A 112 0.58 0.09 2.28
C LEU A 112 0.17 -1.16 1.50
N GLU A 113 -1.12 -1.46 1.50
CA GLU A 113 -1.68 -2.59 0.73
C GLU A 113 -1.66 -2.30 -0.77
N ALA A 114 -1.93 -1.06 -1.18
CA ALA A 114 -1.79 -0.62 -2.55
C ALA A 114 -0.36 -0.85 -3.08
N ALA A 115 0.66 -0.46 -2.32
CA ALA A 115 2.05 -0.71 -2.68
C ALA A 115 2.37 -2.22 -2.81
N ALA A 116 1.89 -3.04 -1.88
CA ALA A 116 2.13 -4.48 -1.93
C ALA A 116 1.47 -5.15 -3.15
N ARG A 117 0.24 -4.76 -3.49
CA ARG A 117 -0.46 -5.20 -4.71
C ARG A 117 0.28 -4.74 -5.97
N ALA A 118 0.68 -3.48 -6.02
CA ALA A 118 1.41 -2.90 -7.14
C ALA A 118 2.73 -3.62 -7.39
N TYR A 119 3.51 -3.87 -6.33
CA TYR A 119 4.79 -4.58 -6.44
C TYR A 119 4.58 -6.01 -6.94
N SER A 120 3.58 -6.73 -6.41
CA SER A 120 3.25 -8.09 -6.87
C SER A 120 2.81 -8.11 -8.33
N ALA A 121 1.97 -7.15 -8.74
CA ALA A 121 1.54 -7.01 -10.13
C ALA A 121 2.70 -6.69 -11.09
N ALA A 122 3.63 -5.84 -10.66
CA ALA A 122 4.81 -5.49 -11.44
C ALA A 122 5.79 -6.67 -11.56
N MET A 123 6.00 -7.44 -10.48
CA MET A 123 6.80 -8.68 -10.52
C MET A 123 6.22 -9.71 -11.48
N ASN A 124 4.91 -9.98 -11.40
CA ASN A 124 4.23 -10.93 -12.29
C ASN A 124 4.34 -10.53 -13.77
N LYS A 125 4.36 -9.23 -14.08
CA LYS A 125 4.48 -8.71 -15.45
C LYS A 125 5.92 -8.62 -15.94
N SER A 126 6.91 -8.67 -15.06
CA SER A 126 8.31 -8.45 -15.42
C SER A 126 8.92 -9.73 -16.00
N PRO A 127 9.54 -9.68 -17.20
CA PRO A 127 10.25 -10.83 -17.75
C PRO A 127 11.57 -11.13 -17.01
N HIS A 128 11.99 -10.24 -16.10
CA HIS A 128 13.25 -10.35 -15.37
C HIS A 128 13.10 -11.01 -14.00
N VAL A 129 11.88 -11.25 -13.54
CA VAL A 129 11.60 -11.77 -12.19
C VAL A 129 11.19 -13.22 -12.29
N ALA A 130 12.00 -14.13 -11.75
CA ALA A 130 11.65 -15.56 -11.63
C ALA A 130 10.81 -15.83 -10.37
N GLY A 131 11.01 -15.03 -9.33
CA GLY A 131 10.31 -15.17 -8.07
C GLY A 131 10.63 -14.06 -7.09
N TRP A 132 10.28 -14.26 -5.84
CA TRP A 132 10.58 -13.29 -4.78
C TRP A 132 10.74 -13.96 -3.41
N VAL A 133 11.53 -13.33 -2.56
CA VAL A 133 11.65 -13.68 -1.14
C VAL A 133 11.01 -12.57 -0.31
N ARG A 134 10.29 -12.91 0.76
CA ARG A 134 9.75 -11.89 1.68
C ARG A 134 10.92 -11.18 2.39
N ASN A 135 11.09 -9.89 2.14
CA ASN A 135 11.96 -9.03 2.93
C ASN A 135 11.17 -8.52 4.16
N VAL A 136 11.38 -9.22 5.28
CA VAL A 136 10.69 -9.00 6.55
C VAL A 136 11.11 -7.66 7.15
N SER A 137 10.12 -6.82 7.54
CA SER A 137 10.40 -5.56 8.21
C SER A 137 10.96 -5.77 9.61
N GLY A 138 11.86 -4.89 10.09
CA GLY A 138 12.25 -4.88 11.50
C GLY A 138 11.04 -4.72 12.42
N GLY A 139 10.90 -5.59 13.42
CA GLY A 139 9.71 -5.65 14.29
C GLY A 139 8.48 -6.29 13.64
N ALA A 140 8.64 -7.13 12.63
CA ALA A 140 7.54 -7.84 12.00
C ALA A 140 6.74 -8.70 13.00
N CYS A 141 5.42 -8.78 12.76
CA CYS A 141 4.53 -9.60 13.56
C CYS A 141 4.74 -11.10 13.28
N GLN A 142 4.24 -11.96 14.18
CA GLN A 142 4.34 -13.42 14.05
C GLN A 142 3.79 -13.95 12.71
N LEU A 143 2.73 -13.33 12.17
CA LEU A 143 2.16 -13.72 10.88
C LEU A 143 3.11 -13.44 9.71
N CYS A 144 3.80 -12.30 9.72
CA CYS A 144 4.80 -11.97 8.70
C CYS A 144 6.03 -12.90 8.79
N THR A 145 6.46 -13.23 10.00
CA THR A 145 7.53 -14.22 10.23
C THR A 145 7.11 -15.60 9.73
N TRP A 146 5.86 -16.01 9.98
CA TRP A 146 5.33 -17.28 9.50
C TRP A 146 5.25 -17.34 7.96
N TRP A 147 4.78 -16.26 7.31
CA TRP A 147 4.73 -16.17 5.85
C TRP A 147 6.11 -16.08 5.18
N TRP A 148 7.16 -15.68 5.91
CA TRP A 148 8.51 -15.62 5.38
C TRP A 148 9.08 -17.02 5.06
N ARG A 149 8.62 -18.05 5.77
CA ARG A 149 9.01 -19.45 5.51
C ARG A 149 10.53 -19.64 5.39
N GLU A 150 11.28 -19.05 6.33
CA GLU A 150 12.74 -19.16 6.40
C GLU A 150 13.48 -18.74 5.12
N GLY A 151 12.91 -17.82 4.35
CA GLY A 151 13.52 -17.31 3.11
C GLY A 151 13.06 -18.05 1.85
N GLN A 152 11.92 -18.74 1.91
CA GLN A 152 11.32 -19.36 0.73
C GLN A 152 11.21 -18.38 -0.44
N VAL A 153 11.63 -18.85 -1.61
CA VAL A 153 11.36 -18.19 -2.89
C VAL A 153 9.96 -18.58 -3.35
N TRP A 154 9.12 -17.57 -3.56
CA TRP A 154 7.79 -17.70 -4.11
C TRP A 154 7.81 -17.41 -5.61
N PRO A 155 6.95 -18.07 -6.41
CA PRO A 155 6.78 -17.74 -7.83
C PRO A 155 6.42 -16.26 -8.06
N ALA A 156 6.83 -15.70 -9.20
CA ALA A 156 6.58 -14.30 -9.55
C ALA A 156 5.09 -13.95 -9.65
N ASP A 157 4.25 -14.91 -10.02
CA ASP A 157 2.79 -14.80 -10.11
C ASP A 157 2.07 -15.00 -8.77
N HIS A 158 2.78 -15.43 -7.73
CA HIS A 158 2.22 -15.57 -6.38
C HIS A 158 2.22 -14.21 -5.67
N GLU A 159 1.04 -13.63 -5.45
CA GLU A 159 0.91 -12.38 -4.68
C GLU A 159 1.46 -12.53 -3.25
N MET A 160 2.22 -11.55 -2.77
CA MET A 160 2.73 -11.58 -1.40
C MET A 160 1.56 -11.40 -0.40
N PRO A 161 1.30 -12.36 0.52
CA PRO A 161 0.25 -12.19 1.51
C PRO A 161 0.46 -10.95 2.39
N THR A 162 -0.60 -10.24 2.75
CA THR A 162 -0.52 -9.04 3.59
C THR A 162 -1.55 -9.04 4.72
N HIS A 163 -1.32 -8.18 5.71
CA HIS A 163 -2.31 -7.82 6.72
C HIS A 163 -2.36 -6.30 6.85
N LYS A 164 -3.42 -5.76 7.46
CA LYS A 164 -3.58 -4.33 7.69
C LYS A 164 -2.36 -3.76 8.42
N GLY A 165 -1.71 -2.75 7.84
CA GLY A 165 -0.51 -2.12 8.38
C GLY A 165 0.82 -2.84 8.14
N CYS A 166 0.86 -3.91 7.34
CA CYS A 166 2.09 -4.60 6.99
C CYS A 166 3.06 -3.67 6.22
N THR A 167 4.36 -3.72 6.55
CA THR A 167 5.42 -2.98 5.82
C THR A 167 6.54 -3.89 5.31
N CYS A 168 6.30 -5.21 5.33
CA CYS A 168 7.15 -6.15 4.62
C CYS A 168 7.05 -5.89 3.12
N THR A 169 8.13 -6.19 2.40
CA THR A 169 8.21 -5.98 0.95
C THR A 169 8.67 -7.27 0.30
N PRO A 170 8.23 -7.61 -0.91
CA PRO A 170 8.89 -8.66 -1.66
C PRO A 170 10.28 -8.15 -2.11
N GLN A 171 11.27 -9.02 -2.11
CA GLN A 171 12.55 -8.81 -2.74
C GLN A 171 12.59 -9.69 -3.99
N PRO A 172 12.70 -9.11 -5.19
CA PRO A 172 12.73 -9.90 -6.42
C PRO A 172 13.95 -10.83 -6.43
N VAL A 173 13.78 -11.97 -7.08
CA VAL A 173 14.84 -12.89 -7.47
C VAL A 173 14.84 -12.91 -8.98
N THR A 174 15.95 -12.50 -9.60
CA THR A 174 16.05 -12.51 -11.07
C THR A 174 16.17 -13.93 -11.62
N ALA A 175 15.74 -14.09 -12.87
CA ALA A 175 15.89 -15.34 -13.63
C ALA A 175 17.34 -15.60 -14.05
#